data_AF-A0A8J6MSG0-F1
#
_entry.id   AF-A0A8J6MSG0-F1
#
_cell.length_a   1.000
_cell.length_b   1.000
_cell.length_c   1.000
_cell.angle_alpha   90.00
_cell.angle_beta   90.00
_cell.angle_gamma   90.00
#
_symmetry.space_group_name_H-M   'P 1'
#
loop_
_entity.id
_entity.type
_entity.pdbx_description
1 polymer ?
#
loop_
_entity_poly.entity_id
_entity_poly.type
_entity_poly.pdbx_seq_one_letter_code
_entity_poly.pdbx_strand_id
1 'polypeptide(L)' 'RCTQPFLLPELDYEISGQTMNTCFIEGLVFFGGKWLLYYGTADSKIAVAEWTPEL' A
#
# COMPACT_ATOMS: atom_id res chain seq x y z
N ARG A 1 -6.70 -1.34 16.78
CA ARG A 1 -7.26 -1.74 15.46
C ARG A 1 -8.12 -0.59 14.96
N CYS A 2 -7.96 -0.15 13.71
CA CYS A 2 -8.84 0.87 13.13
C CYS A 2 -10.25 0.31 12.90
N THR A 3 -11.26 1.17 12.93
CA THR A 3 -12.65 0.80 12.61
C THR A 3 -12.89 0.67 11.10
N GLN A 4 -12.02 1.28 10.29
CA GLN A 4 -12.01 1.22 8.84
C GLN A 4 -10.60 0.88 8.33
N PRO A 5 -10.48 0.25 7.14
CA PRO A 5 -9.19 0.08 6.50
C PRO A 5 -8.60 1.45 6.15
N PHE A 6 -7.29 1.60 6.33
CA PHE A 6 -6.56 2.82 5.95
C PHE A 6 -5.92 2.72 4.55
N LEU A 7 -6.02 1.55 3.91
CA LEU A 7 -5.57 1.29 2.55
C LEU A 7 -6.64 0.43 1.86
N LEU A 8 -7.05 0.85 0.68
CA LEU A 8 -8.05 0.21 -0.17
C LEU A 8 -7.52 0.20 -1.61
N PRO A 9 -7.95 -0.76 -2.45
CA PRO A 9 -7.68 -0.71 -3.89
C PRO A 9 -8.47 0.43 -4.52
N GLU A 10 -7.78 1.40 -5.11
CA GLU A 10 -8.38 2.56 -5.78
C GLU A 10 -7.81 2.80 -7.18
N LEU A 11 -6.57 2.35 -7.42
CA LEU A 11 -5.87 2.55 -8.68
C LEU A 11 -6.00 1.32 -9.58
N ASP A 12 -5.94 1.52 -10.90
CA ASP A 12 -6.14 0.44 -11.89
C ASP A 12 -5.23 -0.77 -11.63
N TYR A 13 -4.00 -0.54 -11.18
CA TYR A 13 -3.02 -1.59 -10.89
C TYR A 13 -3.28 -2.36 -9.58
N GLU A 14 -4.19 -1.87 -8.73
CA GLU A 14 -4.66 -2.49 -7.49
C GLU A 14 -6.00 -3.22 -7.68
N ILE A 15 -6.78 -2.75 -8.67
CA ILE A 15 -8.08 -3.30 -9.02
C ILE A 15 -7.93 -4.48 -9.98
N SER A 16 -6.99 -4.41 -10.94
CA SER A 16 -6.85 -5.39 -12.02
C SER A 16 -5.49 -6.10 -12.02
N GLY A 17 -5.53 -7.43 -12.00
CA GLY A 17 -4.36 -8.31 -12.04
C GLY A 17 -4.77 -9.77 -11.99
N GLN A 18 -3.92 -10.62 -11.40
CA GLN A 18 -4.24 -12.04 -11.20
C GLN A 18 -5.39 -12.22 -10.20
N THR A 19 -5.48 -11.31 -9.22
CA THR A 19 -6.63 -11.15 -8.32
C THR A 19 -7.29 -9.80 -8.56
N MET A 20 -8.58 -9.66 -8.21
CA MET A 20 -9.28 -8.37 -8.35
C MET A 20 -9.36 -7.66 -7.00
N ASN A 21 -9.30 -6.32 -7.01
CA ASN A 21 -9.52 -5.46 -5.85
C ASN A 21 -8.69 -5.86 -4.62
N THR A 22 -7.37 -5.97 -4.75
CA THR A 22 -6.51 -6.47 -3.67
C THR A 22 -5.28 -5.57 -3.46
N CYS A 23 -5.09 -5.15 -2.21
CA CYS A 23 -3.85 -4.57 -1.70
C CYS A 23 -3.36 -5.45 -0.53
N PHE A 24 -2.11 -5.89 -0.57
CA PHE A 24 -1.53 -6.76 0.46
C PHE A 24 -0.23 -6.16 1.01
N ILE A 25 -0.25 -5.69 2.27
CA ILE A 25 0.88 -5.01 2.90
C ILE A 25 1.93 -6.02 3.40
N GLU A 26 3.21 -5.79 3.11
CA GLU A 26 4.28 -6.73 3.49
C GLU A 26 5.52 -6.05 4.11
N GLY A 27 5.83 -4.80 3.73
CA GLY A 27 7.04 -4.12 4.18
C GLY A 27 6.78 -2.69 4.65
N LEU A 28 7.24 -2.34 5.84
CA LEU A 28 7.21 -0.97 6.36
C LEU A 28 8.62 -0.56 6.78
N VAL A 29 9.11 0.54 6.21
CA VAL A 29 10.46 1.05 6.49
C VAL A 29 10.40 2.55 6.77
N PHE A 30 11.10 3.00 7.82
CA PHE A 30 11.37 4.41 8.01
C PHE A 30 12.72 4.76 7.39
N PHE A 31 12.72 5.57 6.34
CA PHE A 31 13.92 5.93 5.58
C PHE A 31 13.83 7.38 5.11
N GLY A 32 14.92 8.14 5.28
CA GLY A 32 14.99 9.53 4.82
C GLY A 32 13.95 10.48 5.45
N GLY A 33 13.53 10.22 6.69
CA GLY A 33 12.53 11.03 7.39
C GLY A 33 11.08 10.71 7.01
N LYS A 34 10.84 9.60 6.30
CA LYS A 34 9.53 9.20 5.81
C LYS A 34 9.25 7.73 6.09
N TRP A 35 7.97 7.40 6.22
CA TRP A 35 7.48 6.03 6.21
C TRP A 35 7.18 5.58 4.78
N LEU A 36 7.76 4.44 4.39
CA LEU A 36 7.54 3.79 3.11
C LEU A 36 6.85 2.44 3.37
N LEU A 37 5.61 2.31 2.92
CA LEU A 37 4.82 1.07 3.02
C LEU A 37 4.78 0.39 1.66
N TYR A 38 5.49 -0.73 1.53
CA TYR A 38 5.51 -1.58 0.35
C TYR A 38 4.40 -2.62 0.42
N TYR A 39 3.65 -2.75 -0.67
CA TYR A 39 2.50 -3.63 -0.76
C TYR A 39 2.36 -4.24 -2.17
N GLY A 40 1.81 -5.44 -2.22
CA GLY A 40 1.41 -6.11 -3.45
C GLY A 40 0.06 -5.59 -3.97
N THR A 41 -0.10 -5.54 -5.29
CA THR A 41 -1.29 -5.00 -5.95
C THR A 41 -1.88 -6.01 -6.94
N ALA A 42 -3.11 -6.44 -6.69
CA ALA A 42 -3.84 -7.40 -7.54
C ALA A 42 -3.02 -8.65 -7.93
N ASP A 43 -2.17 -9.14 -7.01
CA ASP A 43 -1.19 -10.23 -7.22
C ASP A 43 -0.38 -10.07 -8.52
N SER A 44 -0.01 -8.82 -8.86
CA SER A 44 0.61 -8.52 -10.16
C SER A 44 1.82 -7.59 -10.11
N LYS A 45 1.86 -6.64 -9.15
CA LYS A 45 2.92 -5.63 -9.02
C LYS A 45 3.22 -5.34 -7.55
N ILE A 46 4.31 -4.62 -7.34
CA ILE A 46 4.69 -4.03 -6.05
C ILE A 46 4.53 -2.51 -6.16
N ALA A 47 3.89 -1.89 -5.17
CA ALA A 47 3.74 -0.45 -5.04
C ALA A 47 4.27 0.04 -3.69
N VAL A 48 4.40 1.36 -3.55
CA VAL A 48 4.82 2.02 -2.32
C VAL A 48 3.93 3.22 -2.00
N ALA A 49 3.42 3.28 -0.77
CA ALA A 49 2.79 4.46 -0.20
C ALA A 49 3.79 5.19 0.71
N GLU A 50 3.83 6.52 0.61
CA GLU A 50 4.74 7.37 1.38
C GLU A 50 3.94 8.23 2.37
N TRP A 51 4.40 8.32 3.62
CA TRP A 51 3.92 9.30 4.59
C TRP A 51 5.08 10.00 5.27
N THR A 52 5.06 11.33 5.29
CA THR A 52 6.05 12.16 5.99
C THR A 52 5.41 12.70 7.27
N PRO A 53 5.96 12.39 8.47
CA PRO A 53 5.48 12.98 9.71
C PRO A 53 5.67 14.50 9.71
N GLU A 54 4.63 15.22 10.11
CA GLU A 54 4.75 16.63 10.48
C GLU A 54 5.45 16.72 11.86
N LEU A 55 6.34 17.71 12.04
CA LEU A 55 7.07 17.96 13.29
C LEU A 55 6.16 18.56 14.38
#